data_AF-A0A1E3AW88-F1
#
_entry.id   AF-A0A1E3AW88-F1
#
_cell.length_a   1.000
_cell.length_b   1.000
_cell.length_c   1.000
_cell.angle_alpha   90.00
_cell.angle_beta   90.00
_cell.angle_gamma   90.00
#
_symmetry.space_group_name_H-M   'P 1'
#
loop_
_entity.id
_entity.type
_entity.pdbx_description
1 polymer ?
#
loop_
_entity_poly.entity_id
_entity_poly.type
_entity_poly.pdbx_seq_one_letter_code
_entity_poly.pdbx_strand_id
1 'polypeptide(L)'
;MNTYTETEKEQALGVIESVVGRCEKVWPKFAEGTSQHSLLKNRIKALYIAKALISGEEKRDGYGKEELQQALAPIESIISKCEKARLKFEDGSTHYVRFSKMIEAMDIAKAFLEDEINKR
;
A
#
# COMPACT_ATOMS: atom_id res chain seq x y z
N MET A 1 6.20 13.45 -11.22
CA MET A 1 6.85 14.12 -10.08
C MET A 1 5.77 14.37 -9.06
N ASN A 2 5.54 13.37 -8.23
CA ASN A 2 4.49 13.34 -7.22
C ASN A 2 4.51 14.59 -6.34
N THR A 3 3.47 15.42 -6.46
CA THR A 3 3.32 16.69 -5.76
C THR A 3 2.66 16.49 -4.38
N TYR A 4 3.16 15.56 -3.58
CA TYR A 4 2.69 15.37 -2.21
C TYR A 4 3.59 16.12 -1.23
N THR A 5 2.96 16.78 -0.27
CA THR A 5 3.63 17.44 0.86
C THR A 5 4.29 16.42 1.78
N GLU A 6 5.28 16.85 2.57
CA GLU A 6 5.91 15.97 3.57
C GLU A 6 4.89 15.45 4.59
N THR A 7 3.92 16.27 5.00
CA THR A 7 2.84 15.84 5.90
C THR A 7 1.97 14.73 5.30
N GLU A 8 1.61 14.82 4.01
CA GLU A 8 0.85 13.76 3.34
C GLU A 8 1.66 12.45 3.26
N LYS A 9 2.97 12.55 2.98
CA LYS A 9 3.87 11.40 2.96
C LYS A 9 3.97 10.76 4.35
N GLU A 10 4.18 11.54 5.40
CA GLU A 10 4.25 11.05 6.79
C GLU A 10 2.95 10.34 7.21
N GLN A 11 1.79 10.91 6.87
CA GLN A 11 0.50 10.29 7.13
C GLN A 11 0.33 8.98 6.36
N ALA A 12 0.70 8.96 5.07
CA ALA A 12 0.66 7.76 4.25
C ALA A 12 1.56 6.66 4.82
N LEU A 13 2.79 6.99 5.23
CA LEU A 13 3.74 6.08 5.86
C LEU A 13 3.14 5.46 7.14
N GLY A 14 2.56 6.27 8.03
CA GLY A 14 1.94 5.76 9.25
C GLY A 14 0.76 4.81 8.98
N VAL A 15 -0.05 5.09 7.96
CA VAL A 15 -1.14 4.19 7.53
C VAL A 15 -0.57 2.90 6.94
N ILE A 16 0.43 2.99 6.06
CA ILE A 16 1.09 1.83 5.44
C ILE A 16 1.68 0.92 6.52
N GLU A 17 2.42 1.46 7.49
CA GLU A 17 2.98 0.68 8.61
C GLU A 17 1.90 -0.07 9.39
N SER A 18 0.77 0.61 9.68
CA SER A 18 -0.37 0.01 10.35
C SER A 18 -0.98 -1.14 9.55
N VAL A 19 -1.06 -1.01 8.22
CA VAL A 19 -1.58 -2.05 7.31
C VAL A 19 -0.60 -3.22 7.22
N VAL A 20 0.69 -2.96 7.04
CA VAL A 20 1.75 -3.98 7.00
C VAL A 20 1.73 -4.81 8.28
N GLY A 21 1.78 -4.16 9.44
CA GLY A 21 1.80 -4.86 10.73
C GLY A 21 0.54 -5.73 10.96
N ARG A 22 -0.62 -5.33 10.43
CA ARG A 22 -1.81 -6.21 10.44
C ARG A 22 -1.66 -7.40 9.50
N CYS A 23 -1.13 -7.19 8.30
CA CYS A 23 -0.91 -8.28 7.34
C CYS A 23 0.10 -9.28 7.88
N GLU A 24 1.21 -8.82 8.46
CA GLU A 24 2.25 -9.65 9.06
C GLU A 24 1.73 -10.49 10.23
N LYS A 25 0.87 -9.92 11.09
CA LYS A 25 0.24 -10.68 12.19
C LYS A 25 -0.70 -11.79 11.73
N VAL A 26 -1.28 -11.64 10.53
CA VAL A 26 -2.24 -12.60 9.98
C VAL A 26 -1.55 -13.63 9.07
N TRP A 27 -0.46 -13.24 8.40
CA TRP A 27 0.23 -14.09 7.41
C TRP A 27 0.64 -15.47 7.93
N PRO A 28 1.23 -15.61 9.15
CA PRO A 28 1.59 -16.92 9.72
C PRO A 28 0.41 -17.83 10.05
N LYS A 29 -0.83 -17.32 10.03
CA LYS A 29 -2.03 -18.13 10.30
C LYS A 29 -2.45 -18.96 9.10
N PHE A 30 -1.88 -18.71 7.92
CA PHE A 30 -2.16 -19.46 6.70
C PHE A 30 -1.02 -20.42 6.39
N ALA A 31 -1.36 -21.66 6.05
CA ALA A 31 -0.38 -22.65 5.65
C ALA A 31 0.33 -22.23 4.35
N GLU A 32 1.61 -22.54 4.25
CA GLU A 32 2.39 -22.34 3.04
C GLU A 32 1.76 -23.11 1.86
N GLY A 33 1.83 -22.54 0.65
CA GLY A 33 1.19 -23.08 -0.54
C GLY A 33 -0.29 -22.70 -0.71
N THR A 34 -0.94 -22.11 0.30
CA THR A 34 -2.32 -21.60 0.15
C THR A 34 -2.38 -20.27 -0.59
N SER A 35 -3.50 -20.00 -1.25
CA SER A 35 -3.72 -18.72 -1.95
C SER A 35 -3.72 -17.53 -0.98
N GLN A 36 -4.21 -17.71 0.25
CA GLN A 36 -4.20 -16.67 1.28
C GLN A 36 -2.78 -16.33 1.75
N HIS A 37 -1.93 -17.34 1.92
CA HIS A 37 -0.53 -17.15 2.28
C HIS A 37 0.22 -16.35 1.20
N SER A 38 0.09 -16.76 -0.06
CA SER A 38 0.73 -16.05 -1.19
C SER A 38 0.17 -14.65 -1.39
N LEU A 39 -1.14 -14.45 -1.24
CA LEU A 39 -1.79 -13.14 -1.36
C LEU A 39 -1.27 -12.15 -0.31
N LEU A 40 -1.17 -12.57 0.95
CA LEU A 40 -0.64 -11.71 2.02
C LEU A 40 0.85 -11.44 1.84
N LYS A 41 1.64 -12.44 1.41
CA LYS A 41 3.06 -12.24 1.09
C LYS A 41 3.25 -11.16 0.02
N ASN A 42 2.48 -11.23 -1.07
CA ASN A 42 2.55 -10.25 -2.16
C ASN A 42 2.11 -8.86 -1.71
N ARG A 43 1.07 -8.78 -0.87
CA ARG A 43 0.62 -7.50 -0.29
C ARG A 43 1.67 -6.89 0.63
N ILE A 44 2.26 -7.67 1.53
CA ILE A 44 3.31 -7.21 2.45
C ILE A 44 4.49 -6.66 1.63
N LYS A 45 4.93 -7.41 0.61
CA LYS A 45 6.00 -6.98 -0.29
C LYS A 45 5.67 -5.64 -0.97
N ALA A 46 4.48 -5.50 -1.57
CA ALA A 46 4.07 -4.27 -2.24
C ALA A 46 4.04 -3.05 -1.30
N LEU A 47 3.55 -3.24 -0.07
CA LEU A 47 3.50 -2.17 0.93
C LEU A 47 4.91 -1.76 1.40
N TYR A 48 5.85 -2.70 1.53
CA TYR A 48 7.24 -2.37 1.85
C TYR A 48 7.95 -1.61 0.71
N ILE A 49 7.70 -2.00 -0.54
CA ILE A 49 8.21 -1.27 -1.71
C ILE A 49 7.67 0.16 -1.69
N ALA A 50 6.35 0.33 -1.58
CA ALA A 50 5.74 1.65 -1.52
C ALA A 50 6.28 2.49 -0.36
N LYS A 51 6.43 1.90 0.84
CA LYS A 51 7.02 2.56 1.99
C LYS A 51 8.42 3.10 1.67
N ALA A 52 9.30 2.26 1.13
CA ALA A 52 10.68 2.65 0.80
C ALA A 52 10.75 3.76 -0.26
N LEU A 53 9.85 3.75 -1.24
CA LEU A 53 9.77 4.80 -2.25
C LEU A 53 9.28 6.14 -1.66
N ILE A 54 8.29 6.10 -0.77
CA ILE A 54 7.76 7.30 -0.12
C ILE A 54 8.78 7.91 0.87
N SER A 55 9.48 7.07 1.63
CA SER A 55 10.50 7.51 2.60
C SER A 55 11.83 7.93 1.95
N GLY A 56 12.01 7.65 0.65
CA GLY A 56 13.28 7.88 -0.03
C GLY A 56 14.40 6.92 0.42
N GLU A 57 14.06 5.84 1.12
CA GLU A 57 15.00 4.82 1.61
C GLU A 57 15.30 3.73 0.56
N GLU A 58 14.87 3.92 -0.70
CA GLU A 58 15.18 3.00 -1.79
C GLU A 58 16.70 2.83 -1.93
N LYS A 59 17.16 1.58 -2.10
CA LYS A 59 18.58 1.26 -2.28
C LYS A 59 19.08 1.75 -3.64
N ARG A 60 20.41 1.91 -3.76
CA ARG A 60 21.10 2.35 -4.98
C ARG A 60 20.81 1.47 -6.22
N ASP A 61 20.62 0.17 -6.01
CA ASP A 61 20.26 -0.79 -7.07
C ASP A 61 18.74 -1.00 -7.22
N GLY A 62 17.96 -0.27 -6.42
CA GLY A 62 16.51 -0.12 -6.52
C GLY A 62 15.68 -1.39 -6.57
N TYR A 63 14.39 -1.22 -6.85
CA TYR A 63 13.50 -2.29 -7.26
C TYR A 63 13.47 -2.40 -8.79
N GLY A 64 13.40 -3.63 -9.31
CA GLY A 64 13.28 -3.86 -10.75
C GLY A 64 11.93 -3.42 -11.29
N LYS A 65 11.86 -3.05 -12.59
CA LYS A 65 10.61 -2.60 -13.23
C LYS A 65 9.46 -3.60 -13.09
N GLU A 66 9.75 -4.89 -13.30
CA GLU A 66 8.76 -5.96 -13.14
C GLU A 66 8.27 -6.08 -11.69
N GLU A 67 9.17 -5.94 -10.72
CA GLU A 67 8.82 -5.99 -9.28
C GLU A 67 7.93 -4.81 -8.87
N LEU A 68 8.22 -3.61 -9.38
CA LEU A 68 7.39 -2.43 -9.19
C LEU A 68 5.99 -2.64 -9.82
N GLN A 69 5.92 -3.19 -11.03
CA GLN A 69 4.65 -3.53 -11.69
C GLN A 69 3.84 -4.56 -10.89
N GLN A 70 4.51 -5.60 -10.37
CA GLN A 70 3.88 -6.61 -9.51
C GLN A 70 3.34 -6.00 -8.20
N ALA A 71 3.92 -4.91 -7.72
CA ALA A 71 3.46 -4.21 -6.52
C ALA A 71 2.18 -3.38 -6.74
N LEU A 72 1.86 -2.97 -7.98
CA LEU A 72 0.65 -2.18 -8.27
C LEU A 72 -0.63 -2.96 -7.93
N ALA A 73 -0.75 -4.20 -8.38
CA ALA A 73 -2.00 -4.96 -8.24
C ALA A 73 -2.44 -5.16 -6.77
N PRO A 74 -1.56 -5.48 -5.80
CA PRO A 74 -1.92 -5.50 -4.38
C PRO A 74 -2.38 -4.14 -3.84
N ILE A 75 -1.78 -3.03 -4.24
CA ILE A 75 -2.14 -1.67 -3.81
C ILE A 75 -3.51 -1.29 -4.35
N GLU A 76 -3.76 -1.49 -5.64
CA GLU A 76 -5.06 -1.26 -6.28
C GLU A 76 -6.17 -2.11 -5.67
N SER A 77 -5.85 -3.37 -5.30
CA SER A 77 -6.81 -4.24 -4.60
C SER A 77 -7.19 -3.69 -3.23
N ILE A 78 -6.24 -3.07 -2.50
CA ILE A 78 -6.55 -2.43 -1.21
C ILE A 78 -7.45 -1.23 -1.43
N ILE A 79 -7.15 -0.36 -2.40
CA ILE A 79 -7.96 0.81 -2.76
C ILE A 79 -9.40 0.37 -3.04
N SER A 80 -9.60 -0.53 -4.00
CA SER A 80 -10.94 -1.00 -4.41
C SER A 80 -11.73 -1.61 -3.24
N LYS A 81 -11.06 -2.36 -2.35
CA LYS A 81 -11.70 -2.95 -1.17
C LYS A 81 -12.07 -1.89 -0.13
N CYS A 82 -11.22 -0.88 0.06
CA CYS A 82 -11.49 0.22 0.99
C CYS A 82 -12.61 1.12 0.46
N GLU A 83 -12.65 1.40 -0.84
CA GLU A 83 -13.76 2.14 -1.47
C GLU A 83 -15.09 1.43 -1.25
N LYS A 84 -15.16 0.12 -1.58
CA LYS A 84 -16.35 -0.70 -1.36
C LYS A 84 -16.76 -0.79 0.10
N ALA A 85 -15.81 -0.77 1.02
CA ALA A 85 -16.09 -0.76 2.45
C ALA A 85 -16.59 0.62 2.92
N ARG A 86 -15.97 1.70 2.46
CA ARG A 86 -16.34 3.09 2.78
C ARG A 86 -17.79 3.41 2.43
N LEU A 87 -18.27 2.92 1.27
CA LEU A 87 -19.67 3.09 0.82
C LEU A 87 -20.72 2.48 1.76
N LYS A 88 -20.32 1.63 2.71
CA LYS A 88 -21.24 1.01 3.69
C LYS A 88 -21.46 1.86 4.94
N PHE A 89 -20.78 3.00 5.06
CA PHE A 89 -20.80 3.83 6.25
C PHE A 89 -21.20 5.26 5.90
N GLU A 90 -21.87 5.92 6.83
CA GLU A 90 -22.23 7.34 6.71
C GLU A 90 -20.99 8.22 6.60
N ASP A 91 -21.10 9.29 5.81
CA ASP A 91 -20.05 10.29 5.67
C ASP A 91 -19.70 10.90 7.04
N GLY A 92 -18.41 11.11 7.28
CA GLY A 92 -17.88 11.58 8.56
C GLY A 92 -17.86 10.55 9.70
N SER A 93 -18.46 9.36 9.55
CA SER A 93 -18.36 8.31 10.57
C SER A 93 -16.91 7.82 10.77
N THR A 94 -16.61 7.25 11.94
CA THR A 94 -15.25 6.74 12.24
C THR A 94 -14.76 5.73 11.20
N HIS A 95 -15.64 4.84 10.74
CA HIS A 95 -15.30 3.86 9.72
C HIS A 95 -15.09 4.50 8.35
N TYR A 96 -15.94 5.45 7.97
CA TYR A 96 -15.77 6.20 6.73
C TYR A 96 -14.42 6.91 6.70
N VAL A 97 -14.12 7.71 7.73
CA VAL A 97 -12.85 8.45 7.86
C VAL A 97 -11.65 7.50 7.82
N ARG A 98 -11.74 6.35 8.51
CA ARG A 98 -10.67 5.35 8.48
C ARG A 98 -10.43 4.81 7.07
N PHE A 99 -11.48 4.47 6.32
CA PHE A 99 -11.30 3.97 4.95
C PHE A 99 -10.82 5.07 4.00
N SER A 100 -11.26 6.32 4.16
CA SER A 100 -10.72 7.46 3.38
C SER A 100 -9.22 7.59 3.56
N LYS A 101 -8.73 7.59 4.82
CA LYS A 101 -7.28 7.64 5.10
C LYS A 101 -6.52 6.46 4.50
N MET A 102 -7.14 5.27 4.46
CA MET A 102 -6.53 4.10 3.82
C MET A 102 -6.47 4.26 2.29
N ILE A 103 -7.52 4.81 1.67
CA ILE A 103 -7.55 5.08 0.23
C ILE A 103 -6.47 6.11 -0.12
N GLU A 104 -6.45 7.25 0.56
CA GLU A 104 -5.46 8.33 0.36
C GLU A 104 -4.02 7.83 0.45
N ALA A 105 -3.69 7.06 1.50
CA ALA A 105 -2.35 6.51 1.67
C ALA A 105 -1.97 5.52 0.55
N MET A 106 -2.92 4.73 0.06
CA MET A 106 -2.67 3.79 -1.04
C MET A 106 -2.59 4.50 -2.40
N ASP A 107 -3.32 5.59 -2.61
CA ASP A 107 -3.21 6.41 -3.82
C ASP A 107 -1.82 7.07 -3.91
N ILE A 108 -1.31 7.58 -2.77
CA ILE A 108 0.09 8.06 -2.68
C ILE A 108 1.05 6.92 -3.00
N ALA A 109 0.88 5.75 -2.39
CA ALA A 109 1.71 4.58 -2.68
C ALA A 109 1.71 4.20 -4.17
N LYS A 110 0.53 4.21 -4.80
CA LYS A 110 0.37 3.93 -6.23
C LYS A 110 1.10 4.96 -7.08
N ALA A 111 0.95 6.25 -6.80
CA ALA A 111 1.62 7.31 -7.53
C ALA A 111 3.15 7.19 -7.44
N PHE A 112 3.70 6.83 -6.28
CA PHE A 112 5.16 6.59 -6.13
C PHE A 112 5.64 5.37 -6.91
N LEU A 113 4.87 4.29 -6.94
CA LEU A 113 5.16 3.13 -7.77
C LEU A 113 5.15 3.49 -9.26
N GLU A 114 4.13 4.20 -9.73
CA GLU A 114 4.00 4.61 -11.14
C GLU A 114 5.12 5.58 -11.57
N ASP A 115 5.43 6.58 -10.74
CA ASP A 115 6.55 7.50 -11.00
C ASP A 115 7.87 6.73 -11.11
N GLU A 116 8.11 5.73 -10.25
CA GLU A 116 9.35 4.93 -10.32
C GLU A 116 9.37 3.98 -11.52
N ILE A 117 8.25 3.34 -11.87
CA ILE A 117 8.12 2.50 -13.07
C ILE A 117 8.44 3.31 -14.34
N ASN A 118 8.04 4.57 -14.39
CA ASN A 118 8.28 5.46 -15.52
C ASN A 118 9.74 5.92 -15.63
N LYS A 119 10.52 5.88 -14.54
CA LYS A 119 11.96 6.20 -14.54
C LYS A 119 12.84 5.03 -14.96
N ARG A 120 12.32 3.79 -14.92
CA ARG A 120 13.02 2.56 -15.26
C ARG A 120 12.78 2.16 -16.71
#